data_AF-A0A938BW50-F1
#
_entry.id   AF-A0A938BW50-F1
#
_cell.length_a   1.000
_cell.length_b   1.000
_cell.length_c   1.000
_cell.angle_alpha   90.00
_cell.angle_beta   90.00
_cell.angle_gamma   90.00
#
_symmetry.space_group_name_H-M   'P 1'
#
loop_
_entity.id
_entity.type
_entity.pdbx_description
1 polymer ?
#
loop_
_entity_poly.entity_id
_entity_poly.type
_entity_poly.pdbx_seq_one_letter_code
_entity_poly.pdbx_strand_id
1 'polypeptide(L)' 'AIVRRLNQETARVLAAPDMRERLANDGIEPGGGASDDFGLLIQNEIATWSRVIKAAGIRAE' A
#
# COMPACT_ATOMS: atom_id res chain seq x y z
N ALA A 1 -15.54 -0.04 13.99
CA ALA A 1 -15.71 1.44 13.97
C ALA A 1 -14.38 2.18 13.83
N ILE A 2 -13.34 1.82 14.60
CA ILE A 2 -12.03 2.51 14.59
C ILE A 2 -11.33 2.43 13.22
N VAL A 3 -11.20 1.22 12.66
CA VAL A 3 -10.52 1.00 11.36
C VAL A 3 -11.12 1.86 10.25
N ARG A 4 -12.45 1.88 10.15
CA ARG A 4 -13.16 2.70 9.16
C ARG A 4 -12.86 4.20 9.32
N ARG A 5 -12.86 4.70 10.56
CA ARG A 5 -12.52 6.11 10.83
C ARG A 5 -11.08 6.41 10.43
N LEU A 6 -10.14 5.54 10.79
CA LEU A 6 -8.74 5.71 10.42
C LEU A 6 -8.57 5.75 8.90
N ASN A 7 -9.14 4.77 8.19
CA ASN A 7 -9.09 4.74 6.72
C ASN A 7 -9.66 6.01 6.09
N GLN A 8 -10.78 6.52 6.59
CA GLN A 8 -11.37 7.76 6.11
C GLN A 8 -10.46 8.97 6.33
N GLU A 9 -9.89 9.13 7.53
CA GLU A 9 -8.99 10.26 7.80
C GLU A 9 -7.68 10.13 7.01
N THR A 10 -7.12 8.93 6.89
CA THR A 10 -5.95 8.68 6.04
C THR A 10 -6.23 9.02 4.58
N ALA A 11 -7.37 8.60 4.03
CA ALA A 11 -7.76 8.93 2.67
C ALA A 11 -7.90 10.45 2.45
N ARG A 12 -8.45 11.18 3.42
CA ARG A 12 -8.54 12.65 3.37
C ARG A 12 -7.16 13.30 3.31
N VAL A 13 -6.23 12.88 4.18
CA VAL A 13 -4.87 13.43 4.21
C VAL A 13 -4.12 13.12 2.92
N LEU A 14 -4.22 11.89 2.39
CA LEU A 14 -3.58 11.52 1.12
C LEU A 14 -4.15 12.27 -0.09
N ALA A 15 -5.38 12.77 -0.01
CA ALA A 15 -6.00 13.59 -1.05
C ALA A 15 -5.69 15.09 -0.91
N ALA A 16 -5.11 15.53 0.22
CA ALA A 16 -4.81 16.93 0.46
C ALA A 16 -3.71 17.43 -0.52
N PRO A 17 -3.86 18.60 -1.17
CA PRO A 17 -2.93 19.05 -2.20
C PRO A 17 -1.47 19.16 -1.74
N ASP A 18 -1.26 19.69 -0.53
CA ASP A 18 0.05 19.82 0.12
C ASP A 18 0.70 18.45 0.38
N MET A 19 -0.09 17.47 0.80
CA MET A 19 0.39 16.10 0.98
C MET A 19 0.72 15.44 -0.35
N ARG A 20 -0.12 15.62 -1.37
CA ARG A 20 0.13 15.07 -2.72
C ARG A 20 1.40 15.66 -3.32
N GLU A 21 1.60 16.97 -3.20
CA GLU A 21 2.82 17.64 -3.65
C GLU A 21 4.05 17.11 -2.92
N ARG A 22 3.98 16.97 -1.59
CA ARG A 22 5.07 16.41 -0.79
C ARG A 22 5.42 14.99 -1.19
N LEU A 23 4.43 14.10 -1.33
CA LEU A 23 4.65 12.72 -1.74
C LEU A 23 5.21 12.63 -3.16
N ALA A 24 4.71 13.46 -4.09
CA ALA A 24 5.23 13.52 -5.44
C ALA A 24 6.70 13.98 -5.48
N ASN A 25 7.09 14.95 -4.64
CA ASN A 25 8.48 15.39 -4.51
C ASN A 25 9.40 14.28 -3.98
N ASP A 26 8.86 13.38 -3.15
CA ASP A 26 9.56 12.19 -2.67
C ASP A 26 9.52 11.01 -3.66
N GLY A 27 8.89 11.18 -4.83
CA GLY A 27 8.71 10.13 -5.84
C GLY A 27 7.67 9.07 -5.47
N ILE A 28 6.76 9.39 -4.54
CA ILE A 28 5.74 8.49 -4.00
C ILE A 28 4.39 8.81 -4.63
N GLU A 29 3.76 7.83 -5.25
CA GLU A 29 2.35 7.91 -5.62
C GLU A 29 1.48 7.47 -4.43
N PRO A 30 0.61 8.33 -3.90
CA PRO A 30 -0.28 7.95 -2.80
C PRO A 30 -1.25 6.86 -3.24
N GLY A 31 -1.24 5.75 -2.50
CA GLY A 31 -2.31 4.75 -2.56
C GLY A 31 -3.63 5.26 -1.96
N GLY A 32 -4.61 4.36 -1.85
CA GLY A 32 -5.92 4.66 -1.27
C GLY A 32 -6.88 3.49 -1.47
N GLY A 33 -8.17 3.73 -1.25
CA GLY A 33 -9.22 2.71 -1.42
C GLY A 33 -9.75 2.15 -0.11
N ALA A 34 -10.59 1.12 -0.21
CA ALA A 34 -11.18 0.49 0.96
C ALA A 34 -10.11 -0.29 1.75
N SER A 35 -10.28 -0.41 3.07
CA SER A 35 -9.34 -1.19 3.90
C SER A 35 -9.26 -2.65 3.46
N ASP A 36 -10.35 -3.21 2.93
CA ASP A 36 -10.38 -4.59 2.43
C ASP A 36 -9.55 -4.75 1.14
N ASP A 37 -9.52 -3.73 0.28
CA ASP A 37 -8.69 -3.72 -0.93
C ASP A 37 -7.19 -3.81 -0.57
N PHE A 38 -6.78 -3.12 0.51
CA PHE A 38 -5.40 -3.20 1.01
C PHE A 38 -5.08 -4.61 1.54
N GLY A 39 -6.02 -5.27 2.21
CA GLY A 39 -5.87 -6.66 2.63
C GLY A 39 -5.68 -7.62 1.45
N LEU A 40 -6.45 -7.43 0.38
CA LEU A 40 -6.32 -8.22 -0.86
C LEU A 40 -4.99 -7.96 -1.57
N LEU A 41 -4.52 -6.71 -1.61
CA LEU A 41 -3.21 -6.36 -2.16
C LEU A 41 -2.10 -7.15 -1.46
N ILE A 42 -2.06 -7.14 -0.13
CA ILE A 42 -1.03 -7.87 0.64
C ILE A 42 -1.04 -9.37 0.32
N GLN A 43 -2.22 -10.00 0.25
CA GLN A 43 -2.33 -11.42 -0.09
C GLN A 43 -1.79 -11.71 -1.50
N ASN A 44 -2.10 -10.85 -2.48
CA ASN A 44 -1.65 -11.00 -3.86
C ASN A 44 -0.14 -10.76 -4.02
N GLU A 45 0.40 -9.77 -3.32
CA GLU A 45 1.84 -9.47 -3.29
C GLU A 45 2.62 -10.65 -2.67
N ILE A 46 2.15 -11.19 -1.54
CA ILE A 46 2.75 -12.38 -0.92
C ILE A 46 2.77 -13.55 -1.92
N ALA A 47 1.65 -13.84 -2.58
CA ALA A 47 1.56 -14.93 -3.55
C ALA A 47 2.50 -14.71 -4.76
N THR A 48 2.61 -13.47 -5.24
CA THR A 48 3.46 -13.12 -6.37
C THR A 48 4.93 -13.22 -6.02
N TRP A 49 5.37 -12.56 -4.95
CA TRP A 49 6.78 -12.55 -4.57
C TRP A 49 7.26 -13.90 -4.05
N SER A 50 6.39 -14.70 -3.42
CA SER A 50 6.72 -16.10 -3.09
C SER A 50 7.07 -16.93 -4.31
N ARG A 51 6.37 -16.74 -5.44
CA ARG A 51 6.69 -17.42 -6.70
C ARG A 51 8.00 -16.91 -7.29
N VAL A 52 8.22 -15.59 -7.28
CA VAL A 52 9.45 -14.97 -7.79
C VAL A 52 10.67 -15.49 -7.03
N ILE A 53 10.65 -15.46 -5.70
CA ILE A 53 11.76 -15.94 -4.84
C ILE A 53 12.08 -17.40 -5.13
N LYS A 54 11.06 -18.26 -5.21
CA LYS A 54 11.23 -19.69 -5.52
C LYS A 54 11.83 -19.90 -6.92
N ALA A 55 11.34 -19.19 -7.92
CA ALA A 55 11.82 -19.29 -9.29
C ALA A 55 13.27 -18.78 -9.44
N ALA A 56 13.64 -17.75 -8.68
CA ALA A 56 14.99 -17.17 -8.68
C ALA A 56 15.98 -17.92 -7.78
N GLY A 57 15.54 -18.91 -7.00
CA GLY A 57 16.39 -19.66 -6.08
C GLY A 57 16.94 -18.82 -4.91
N ILE A 58 16.31 -17.69 -4.60
CA ILE A 58 16.72 -16.77 -3.53
C ILE A 58 16.39 -17.40 -2.17
N ARG A 59 17.32 -17.33 -1.23
CA ARG A 59 17.15 -17.80 0.15
C ARG A 59 17.40 -16.66 1.13
N ALA A 60 16.64 -16.63 2.22
CA ALA A 60 16.97 -15.77 3.36
C ALA A 60 18.23 -16.32 4.05
N GLU A 61 19.04 -15.41 4.57
CA GLU A 61 20.23 -15.72 5.39
C GLU A 61 19.84 -16.25 6.77
#